data_AF-A0AAE8M016-F1
#
_entry.id   AF-A0AAE8M016-F1
#
_cell.length_a   1.000
_cell.length_b   1.000
_cell.length_c   1.000
_cell.angle_alpha   90.00
_cell.angle_beta   90.00
_cell.angle_gamma   90.00
#
_symmetry.space_group_name_H-M   'P 1'
#
loop_
_entity.id
_entity.type
_entity.pdbx_description
1 polymer ?
#
loop_
_entity_poly.entity_id
_entity_poly.type
_entity_poly.pdbx_seq_one_letter_code
_entity_poly.pdbx_strand_id
1 'polypeptide(L)'
;MHFSSTLSVLATALSLTVGTSAWAQSGDGTWVANNEWHYLYRTGFKWTAHKACTWRNTEDAREEGTACAYWTNGQGGVFHGRCHWQGPPQNTIRCD
;
A
#
# COMPACT_ATOMS: atom_id res chain seq x y z
N MET A 1 -1.81 -14.98 40.67
CA MET A 1 -1.53 -15.25 39.25
C MET A 1 -2.54 -14.47 38.43
N HIS A 2 -2.08 -13.55 37.58
CA HIS A 2 -2.72 -13.15 36.31
C HIS A 2 -1.83 -12.04 35.72
N PHE A 3 -0.88 -12.45 34.88
CA PHE A 3 -0.15 -11.52 34.02
C PHE A 3 -1.04 -11.21 32.82
N SER A 4 -1.27 -9.92 32.54
CA SER A 4 -2.02 -9.46 31.36
C SER A 4 -1.25 -9.81 30.08
N SER A 5 -1.57 -10.97 29.52
CA SER A 5 -1.06 -11.46 28.23
C SER A 5 -1.81 -10.85 27.05
N THR A 6 -1.63 -9.56 26.76
CA THR A 6 -2.27 -8.92 25.57
C THR A 6 -1.34 -7.98 24.78
N LEU A 7 -0.02 -8.06 24.97
CA LEU A 7 0.94 -7.12 24.39
C LEU A 7 1.91 -7.75 23.36
N SER A 8 1.52 -8.84 22.69
CA SER A 8 2.44 -9.56 21.78
C SER A 8 1.87 -10.00 20.43
N VAL A 9 0.71 -9.48 19.99
CA VAL A 9 0.11 -9.89 18.70
C VAL A 9 0.47 -8.95 17.52
N LEU A 10 1.05 -7.77 17.74
CA LEU A 10 1.08 -6.74 16.70
C LEU A 10 2.49 -6.36 16.17
N ALA A 11 3.35 -7.33 15.89
CA ALA A 11 4.64 -7.03 15.24
C ALA A 11 5.22 -8.17 14.36
N THR A 12 4.39 -9.06 13.81
CA THR A 12 4.86 -10.16 12.94
C THR A 12 4.47 -10.03 11.47
N ALA A 13 4.37 -8.79 10.97
CA ALA A 13 4.24 -8.52 9.53
C ALA A 13 5.41 -7.69 9.00
N LEU A 14 6.65 -8.08 9.35
CA LEU A 14 7.88 -7.49 8.79
C LEU A 14 8.75 -8.55 8.11
N SER A 15 8.14 -9.61 7.56
CA SER A 15 8.83 -10.52 6.65
C SER A 15 8.80 -9.88 5.27
N LEU A 16 9.87 -9.15 4.96
CA LEU A 16 10.15 -8.50 3.69
C LEU A 16 10.12 -9.50 2.52
N THR A 17 8.95 -9.68 1.92
CA THR A 17 8.84 -10.21 0.57
C THR A 17 8.84 -9.03 -0.38
N VAL A 18 10.05 -8.53 -0.65
CA VAL A 18 10.34 -7.59 -1.75
C VAL A 18 9.73 -8.19 -3.02
N GLY A 19 8.72 -7.54 -3.60
CA GLY A 19 8.01 -8.03 -4.79
C GLY A 19 6.66 -8.70 -4.55
N THR A 20 6.21 -8.87 -3.30
CA THR A 20 4.81 -9.28 -3.05
C THR A 20 3.95 -8.06 -2.79
N SER A 21 2.69 -8.12 -3.22
CA SER A 21 1.73 -7.05 -3.00
C SER A 21 1.31 -6.92 -1.52
N ALA A 22 2.23 -6.60 -0.60
CA ALA A 22 1.97 -6.57 0.83
C ALA A 22 1.07 -5.40 1.24
N TRP A 23 -0.16 -5.75 1.65
CA TRP A 23 -1.11 -4.91 2.35
C TRP A 23 -1.23 -5.42 3.78
N ALA A 24 -1.24 -4.51 4.75
CA ALA A 24 -1.46 -4.84 6.16
C ALA A 24 -2.57 -3.96 6.74
N GLN A 25 -3.31 -4.50 7.70
CA GLN A 25 -4.28 -3.70 8.43
C GLN A 25 -3.59 -3.05 9.63
N SER A 26 -3.70 -1.73 9.73
CA SER A 26 -3.27 -0.96 10.91
C SER A 26 -4.23 -1.23 12.07
N GLY A 27 -3.80 -0.91 13.30
CA GLY A 27 -4.57 -1.15 14.53
C GLY A 27 -5.90 -0.41 14.62
N ASP A 28 -6.10 0.61 13.78
CA ASP A 28 -7.34 1.37 13.60
C ASP A 28 -8.30 0.73 12.57
N GLY A 29 -7.90 -0.36 11.93
CA GLY A 29 -8.68 -1.04 10.89
C GLY A 29 -8.40 -0.56 9.47
N THR A 30 -7.55 0.46 9.28
CA THR A 30 -7.18 0.98 7.97
C THR A 30 -6.28 0.00 7.22
N TRP A 31 -6.56 -0.26 5.94
CA TRP A 31 -5.67 -1.05 5.09
C TRP A 31 -4.57 -0.17 4.50
N VAL A 32 -3.33 -0.52 4.82
CA VAL A 32 -2.13 0.25 4.49
C VAL A 32 -1.22 -0.61 3.62
N ALA A 33 -0.88 -0.10 2.44
CA ALA A 33 0.08 -0.75 1.55
C ALA A 33 1.52 -0.48 2.00
N ASN A 34 2.48 -1.28 1.55
CA ASN A 34 3.89 -0.87 1.65
C ASN A 34 4.19 0.29 0.68
N ASN A 35 5.23 1.07 0.95
CA ASN A 35 5.66 2.19 0.10
C ASN A 35 6.47 1.71 -1.10
N GLU A 36 5.82 1.00 -2.01
CA GLU A 36 6.44 0.50 -3.24
C GLU A 36 5.67 0.92 -4.48
N TRP A 37 6.37 0.86 -5.61
CA TRP A 37 5.83 1.11 -6.94
C TRP A 37 5.78 -0.21 -7.73
N HIS A 38 4.65 -0.45 -8.41
CA HIS A 38 4.44 -1.64 -9.22
C HIS A 38 4.13 -1.26 -10.67
N TYR A 39 4.68 -2.04 -11.60
CA TYR A 39 4.31 -1.93 -13.01
C TYR A 39 2.96 -2.60 -13.26
N LEU A 40 2.08 -1.90 -13.95
CA LEU A 40 0.80 -2.44 -14.40
C LEU A 40 1.01 -3.12 -15.75
N TYR A 41 1.31 -4.42 -15.74
CA TYR A 41 1.56 -5.17 -16.97
C TYR A 41 0.29 -5.39 -17.81
N ARG A 42 -0.90 -5.33 -17.21
CA ARG A 42 -2.18 -5.59 -17.90
C ARG A 42 -2.68 -4.45 -18.78
N THR A 43 -2.19 -3.23 -18.62
CA THR A 43 -2.74 -2.07 -19.33
C THR A 43 -2.22 -1.92 -20.77
N GLY A 44 -1.28 -2.76 -21.22
CA GLY A 44 -0.65 -2.67 -22.55
C GLY A 44 0.27 -1.46 -22.73
N PHE A 45 0.01 -0.36 -22.03
CA PHE A 45 0.91 0.75 -21.77
C PHE A 45 1.68 0.54 -20.47
N LYS A 46 2.96 0.92 -20.44
CA LYS A 46 3.85 0.85 -19.27
C LYS A 46 3.42 1.89 -18.22
N TRP A 47 2.36 1.58 -17.46
CA TRP A 47 1.95 2.38 -16.31
C TRP A 47 2.64 1.88 -15.05
N THR A 48 2.95 2.79 -14.13
CA THR A 48 3.47 2.44 -12.80
C THR A 48 2.53 3.01 -11.73
N ALA A 49 1.99 2.14 -10.88
CA ALA A 49 1.14 2.56 -9.77
C ALA A 49 1.91 2.50 -8.45
N HIS A 50 1.73 3.52 -7.63
CA HIS A 50 1.98 3.41 -6.21
C HIS A 50 1.05 2.36 -5.64
N LYS A 51 1.58 1.46 -4.82
CA LYS A 51 0.84 0.27 -4.39
C LYS A 51 -0.43 0.58 -3.61
N ALA A 52 -0.46 1.70 -2.89
CA ALA A 52 -1.66 2.15 -2.20
C ALA A 52 -2.84 2.46 -3.16
N CYS A 53 -2.53 2.59 -4.45
CA CYS A 53 -3.47 2.82 -5.54
C CYS A 53 -3.75 1.59 -6.40
N THR A 54 -3.39 0.39 -5.95
CA THR A 54 -3.89 -0.86 -6.54
C THR A 54 -4.94 -1.51 -5.65
N TRP A 55 -5.74 -2.42 -6.20
CA TRP A 55 -6.56 -3.29 -5.36
C TRP A 55 -5.67 -4.24 -4.58
N ARG A 56 -6.10 -4.58 -3.35
CA ARG A 56 -5.35 -5.45 -2.45
C ARG A 56 -5.00 -6.77 -3.13
N ASN A 57 -3.73 -7.14 -3.09
CA ASN A 57 -3.19 -8.35 -3.70
C ASN A 57 -3.44 -8.48 -5.22
N THR A 58 -3.72 -7.37 -5.91
CA THR A 58 -3.81 -7.36 -7.38
C THR A 58 -2.87 -6.31 -7.99
N GLU A 59 -2.73 -6.40 -9.31
CA GLU A 59 -2.01 -5.43 -10.13
C GLU A 59 -3.00 -4.50 -10.85
N ASP A 60 -4.23 -4.37 -10.34
CA ASP A 60 -5.27 -3.55 -10.93
C ASP A 60 -5.29 -2.20 -10.23
N ALA A 61 -5.18 -1.13 -11.00
CA ALA A 61 -5.26 0.22 -10.47
C ALA A 61 -6.66 0.57 -9.96
N ARG A 62 -6.70 1.39 -8.92
CA ARG A 62 -7.91 2.03 -8.40
C ARG A 62 -8.18 3.33 -9.17
N GLU A 63 -9.43 3.75 -9.14
CA GLU A 63 -9.90 4.96 -9.83
C GLU A 63 -9.27 6.24 -9.25
N GLU A 64 -9.24 7.30 -10.06
CA GLU A 64 -8.84 8.65 -9.65
C GLU A 64 -9.58 9.12 -8.38
N GLY A 65 -8.86 9.77 -7.46
CA GLY A 65 -9.42 10.31 -6.22
C GLY A 65 -9.70 9.28 -5.13
N THR A 66 -9.49 7.99 -5.41
CA THR A 66 -9.71 6.92 -4.42
C THR A 66 -8.76 7.08 -3.23
N ALA A 67 -9.29 6.96 -2.00
CA ALA A 67 -8.47 7.04 -0.79
C ALA A 67 -7.38 5.96 -0.76
N CYS A 68 -6.15 6.35 -0.46
CA CYS A 68 -4.98 5.49 -0.41
C CYS A 68 -4.19 5.72 0.88
N ALA A 69 -3.54 4.66 1.37
CA ALA A 69 -2.68 4.75 2.55
C ALA A 69 -1.46 3.83 2.41
N TYR A 70 -0.30 4.29 2.87
CA TYR A 70 0.92 3.49 2.87
C TYR A 70 1.85 3.75 4.05
N TRP A 71 2.67 2.75 4.38
CA TRP A 71 3.71 2.87 5.40
C TRP A 71 4.89 3.67 4.88
N THR A 72 5.08 4.88 5.39
CA THR A 72 6.20 5.77 5.02
C THR A 72 7.57 5.19 5.39
N ASN A 73 7.62 4.39 6.46
CA ASN A 73 8.83 3.76 6.97
C ASN A 73 8.47 2.54 7.86
N GLY A 74 9.49 1.76 8.24
CA GLY A 74 9.33 0.62 9.16
C GLY A 74 9.05 1.00 10.63
N GLN A 75 8.86 2.28 10.94
CA GLN A 75 8.62 2.79 12.30
C GLN A 75 7.14 3.05 12.59
N GLY A 76 6.25 2.69 11.65
CA GLY A 76 4.80 2.82 11.81
C GLY A 76 4.23 4.16 11.35
N GLY A 77 4.98 4.99 10.62
CA GLY A 77 4.43 6.20 10.01
C GLY A 77 3.51 5.83 8.83
N VAL A 78 2.25 6.27 8.86
CA VAL A 78 1.30 6.06 7.76
C VAL A 78 1.04 7.38 7.05
N PHE A 79 1.15 7.38 5.72
CA PHE A 79 0.65 8.45 4.88
C PHE A 79 -0.78 8.12 4.42
N HIS A 80 -1.65 9.13 4.42
CA HIS A 80 -3.02 9.04 3.92
C HIS A 80 -3.20 10.09 2.83
N GLY A 81 -3.70 9.68 1.68
CA GLY A 81 -3.90 10.56 0.53
C GLY A 81 -4.97 10.04 -0.42
N ARG A 82 -4.87 10.45 -1.68
CA ARG A 82 -5.74 10.00 -2.77
C ARG A 82 -4.95 9.61 -3.99
N CYS A 83 -5.51 8.68 -4.76
CA CYS A 83 -4.93 8.23 -6.00
C CYS A 83 -5.02 9.30 -7.08
N HIS A 84 -3.89 9.61 -7.70
CA HIS A 84 -3.79 10.59 -8.78
C HIS A 84 -3.14 9.99 -10.02
N TRP A 85 -3.89 9.95 -11.12
CA TRP A 85 -3.51 9.44 -12.43
C TRP A 85 -2.81 10.53 -13.23
N GLN A 86 -1.51 10.35 -13.42
CA GLN A 86 -0.67 11.20 -14.24
C GLN A 86 -0.48 10.56 -15.61
N GLY A 87 -1.13 11.15 -16.61
CA GLY A 87 -1.06 10.71 -18.01
C GLY A 87 0.33 10.85 -18.65
N PRO A 88 0.42 10.71 -19.97
CA PRO A 88 1.68 10.87 -20.69
C PRO A 88 2.32 12.25 -20.42
N PRO A 89 3.65 12.33 -20.22
CA PRO A 89 4.63 11.25 -20.38
C PRO A 89 4.88 10.41 -19.10
N GLN A 90 4.28 10.77 -17.97
CA GLN A 90 4.56 10.13 -16.68
C GLN A 90 4.00 8.70 -16.63
N ASN A 91 2.76 8.50 -17.08
CA ASN A 91 2.05 7.23 -16.99
C ASN A 91 2.19 6.60 -15.59
N THR A 92 1.95 7.41 -14.54
CA THR A 92 2.05 6.96 -13.16
C THR A 92 0.77 7.22 -12.39
N ILE A 93 0.48 6.39 -11.40
CA ILE A 93 -0.61 6.61 -10.45
C ILE A 93 0.01 6.80 -9.07
N ARG A 94 -0.18 7.96 -8.46
CA ARG A 94 0.45 8.33 -7.18
C ARG A 94 -0.55 8.33 -6.05
N CYS A 95 -0.07 8.15 -4.82
CA CYS A 95 -0.85 8.43 -3.62
C CYS A 95 -0.36 9.77 -3.05
N ASP A 96 -1.11 10.84 -3.31
CA ASP A 96 -0.75 12.23 -2.98
C ASP A 96 -1.79 12.89 -2.04
#